data_AF-A0A9Q1JHZ2-F1
#
_entry.id   AF-A0A9Q1JHZ2-F1
#
_cell.length_a   1.000
_cell.length_b   1.000
_cell.length_c   1.000
_cell.angle_alpha   90.00
_cell.angle_beta   90.00
_cell.angle_gamma   90.00
#
_symmetry.space_group_name_H-M   'P 1'
#
loop_
_entity.id
_entity.type
_entity.pdbx_description
1 polymer ?
#
loop_
_entity_poly.entity_id
_entity_poly.type
_entity_poly.pdbx_seq_one_letter_code
_entity_poly.pdbx_strand_id
1 'polypeptide(L)'
;MSSDTLDKLVIFLAKRDGIDKLVKTFQYVSKVVHWRAESAWPELAHRAKLWEVASGLSRKAFRSGRFLTGLNALRRNPGSAQKFWALALLGNAGEMVYFFFDHFLWLSRIGVLDAKLAKKMSFISAFGESVGYVFFIISDFIVMHEGLRREKTLLKAAEAGSDNSGGEKEEVVKAAEVREKVGKIREDRVMRLMAVAANVADLVIAVAEIEPNPVCCHAVTLGISGLISAWAG
;
A
#
# COMPACT_ATOMS: atom_id res chain seq x y z
N MET A 1 1.12 27.41 1.43
CA MET A 1 2.00 27.30 0.25
C MET A 1 1.12 27.08 -0.97
N SER A 2 1.26 27.88 -2.03
CA SER A 2 0.51 27.71 -3.27
C SER A 2 0.83 26.35 -3.90
N SER A 3 -0.20 25.61 -4.31
CA SER A 3 -0.04 24.33 -5.02
C SER A 3 0.57 24.60 -6.40
N ASP A 4 1.76 24.08 -6.66
CA ASP A 4 2.39 24.20 -7.97
C ASP A 4 1.80 23.21 -8.98
N THR A 5 2.32 23.23 -10.21
CA THR A 5 1.84 22.38 -11.30
C THR A 5 2.02 20.88 -11.01
N LEU A 6 3.14 20.48 -10.38
CA LEU A 6 3.38 19.09 -10.02
C LEU A 6 2.38 18.61 -8.97
N ASP A 7 2.10 19.45 -7.98
CA ASP A 7 1.11 19.15 -6.94
C ASP A 7 -0.30 18.94 -7.51
N LYS A 8 -0.71 19.83 -8.43
CA LYS A 8 -2.01 19.71 -9.13
C LYS A 8 -2.07 18.44 -9.96
N LEU A 9 -0.98 18.09 -10.62
CA LEU A 9 -0.88 16.85 -11.40
C LEU A 9 -0.99 15.62 -10.50
N VAL A 10 -0.26 15.56 -9.39
CA VAL A 10 -0.36 14.43 -8.43
C VAL A 10 -1.79 14.29 -7.90
N ILE A 11 -2.44 15.38 -7.51
CA ILE A 11 -3.84 15.37 -7.06
C ILE A 11 -4.77 14.85 -8.17
N PHE A 12 -4.56 15.28 -9.41
CA PHE A 12 -5.34 14.81 -10.55
C PHE A 12 -5.16 13.30 -10.78
N LEU A 13 -3.92 12.81 -10.76
CA LEU A 13 -3.61 11.40 -11.00
C LEU A 13 -4.19 10.49 -9.89
N ALA A 14 -4.18 10.96 -8.64
CA ALA A 14 -4.71 10.24 -7.47
C ALA A 14 -6.23 9.98 -7.54
N LYS A 15 -6.99 10.77 -8.31
CA LYS A 15 -8.44 10.52 -8.53
C LYS A 15 -8.73 9.15 -9.16
N ARG A 16 -7.74 8.54 -9.81
CA ARG A 16 -7.87 7.23 -10.47
C ARG A 16 -7.54 6.05 -9.56
N ASP A 17 -7.12 6.28 -8.31
CA ASP A 17 -6.74 5.21 -7.39
C ASP A 17 -7.92 4.28 -7.04
N GLY A 18 -9.13 4.84 -6.91
CA GLY A 18 -10.33 4.04 -6.71
C GLY A 18 -10.61 3.09 -7.88
N ILE A 19 -10.38 3.56 -9.11
CA ILE A 19 -10.52 2.72 -10.32
C ILE A 19 -9.46 1.61 -10.32
N ASP A 20 -8.20 1.92 -9.98
CA ASP A 20 -7.17 0.88 -9.88
C ASP A 20 -7.51 -0.20 -8.85
N LYS A 21 -8.04 0.18 -7.67
CA LYS A 21 -8.46 -0.79 -6.64
C LYS A 21 -9.59 -1.72 -7.13
N LEU A 22 -10.55 -1.17 -7.87
CA LEU A 22 -11.62 -1.98 -8.48
C LEU A 22 -11.07 -2.95 -9.52
N VAL A 23 -10.22 -2.48 -10.43
CA VAL A 23 -9.63 -3.34 -11.47
C VAL A 23 -8.63 -4.34 -10.85
N LYS A 24 -7.95 -4.01 -9.74
CA LYS A 24 -7.16 -4.94 -8.91
C LYS A 24 -8.03 -6.08 -8.42
N THR A 25 -9.20 -5.75 -7.88
CA THR A 25 -10.17 -6.74 -7.41
C THR A 25 -10.58 -7.68 -8.54
N PHE A 26 -10.92 -7.16 -9.72
CA PHE A 26 -11.25 -7.98 -10.89
C PHE A 26 -10.11 -8.93 -11.30
N GLN A 27 -8.88 -8.43 -11.32
CA GLN A 27 -7.70 -9.24 -11.63
C GLN A 27 -7.51 -10.41 -10.66
N TYR A 28 -7.63 -10.18 -9.36
CA TYR A 28 -7.33 -11.23 -8.38
C TYR A 28 -8.51 -12.16 -8.09
N VAL A 29 -9.76 -11.68 -8.19
CA VAL A 29 -10.94 -12.56 -8.22
C VAL A 29 -10.86 -13.52 -9.40
N SER A 30 -10.58 -13.00 -10.61
CA SER A 30 -10.49 -13.83 -11.81
C SER A 30 -9.37 -14.88 -11.73
N LYS A 31 -8.24 -14.56 -11.10
CA LYS A 31 -7.16 -15.53 -10.82
C LYS A 31 -7.63 -16.67 -9.91
N VAL A 32 -8.43 -16.40 -8.88
CA VAL A 32 -9.00 -17.43 -7.99
C VAL A 32 -10.05 -18.27 -8.73
N VAL A 33 -10.92 -17.62 -9.52
CA VAL A 33 -11.91 -18.31 -10.36
C VAL A 33 -11.23 -19.24 -11.37
N HIS A 34 -10.16 -18.77 -12.02
CA HIS A 34 -9.37 -19.57 -12.95
C HIS A 34 -8.84 -20.83 -12.27
N TRP A 35 -8.18 -20.69 -11.11
CA TRP A 35 -7.66 -21.83 -10.34
C TRP A 35 -8.75 -22.83 -9.96
N ARG A 36 -9.92 -22.34 -9.52
CA ARG A 36 -11.04 -23.22 -9.15
C ARG A 36 -11.65 -23.95 -10.35
N ALA A 37 -11.70 -23.29 -11.50
CA ALA A 37 -12.31 -23.80 -12.71
C ALA A 37 -11.37 -24.74 -13.50
N GLU A 38 -10.05 -24.61 -13.34
CA GLU A 38 -9.04 -25.35 -14.13
C GLU A 38 -9.27 -26.86 -14.13
N SER A 39 -9.67 -27.45 -13.01
CA SER A 39 -9.83 -28.90 -12.87
C SER A 39 -11.14 -29.46 -13.44
N ALA A 40 -12.15 -28.62 -13.70
CA ALA A 40 -13.50 -29.12 -14.00
C ALA A 40 -14.22 -28.39 -15.14
N TRP A 41 -13.83 -27.14 -15.46
CA TRP A 41 -14.53 -26.26 -16.41
C TRP A 41 -13.50 -25.51 -17.29
N PRO A 42 -12.86 -26.16 -18.27
CA PRO A 42 -11.75 -25.58 -19.04
C PRO A 42 -12.10 -24.26 -19.74
N GLU A 43 -13.30 -24.17 -20.33
CA GLU A 43 -13.80 -22.94 -20.98
C GLU A 43 -13.94 -21.77 -20.00
N LEU A 44 -14.46 -22.04 -18.80
CA LEU A 44 -14.57 -21.03 -17.75
C LEU A 44 -13.19 -20.60 -17.25
N ALA A 45 -12.28 -21.56 -17.08
CA ALA A 45 -10.90 -21.28 -16.69
C ALA A 45 -10.21 -20.38 -17.73
N HIS A 46 -10.41 -20.63 -19.03
CA HIS A 46 -9.87 -19.80 -20.10
C HIS A 46 -10.42 -18.37 -20.05
N ARG A 47 -11.74 -18.21 -19.92
CA ARG A 47 -12.38 -16.89 -19.80
C ARG A 47 -11.92 -16.12 -18.57
N ALA A 48 -11.78 -16.81 -17.43
CA ALA A 48 -11.24 -16.22 -16.20
C ALA A 48 -9.78 -15.77 -16.40
N LYS A 49 -8.97 -16.52 -17.15
CA LYS A 49 -7.59 -16.12 -17.46
C LYS A 49 -7.53 -14.87 -18.34
N LEU A 50 -8.40 -14.78 -19.36
CA LEU A 50 -8.51 -13.58 -20.19
C LEU A 50 -8.91 -12.37 -19.36
N TRP A 51 -9.87 -12.55 -18.44
CA TRP A 51 -10.29 -11.49 -17.53
C TRP A 51 -9.16 -11.03 -16.60
N GLU A 52 -8.36 -11.95 -16.06
CA GLU A 52 -7.17 -11.64 -15.25
C GLU A 52 -6.17 -10.77 -16.03
N VAL A 53 -5.80 -11.21 -17.24
CA VAL A 53 -4.80 -10.54 -18.07
C VAL A 53 -5.28 -9.16 -18.52
N ALA A 54 -6.52 -9.06 -18.99
CA ALA A 54 -7.11 -7.79 -19.42
C ALA A 54 -7.16 -6.78 -18.27
N SER A 55 -7.63 -7.21 -17.09
CA SER A 55 -7.68 -6.37 -15.89
C SER A 55 -6.27 -5.92 -15.48
N GLY A 56 -5.29 -6.83 -15.48
CA GLY A 56 -3.89 -6.51 -15.16
C GLY A 56 -3.27 -5.45 -16.08
N LEU A 57 -3.53 -5.53 -17.40
CA LEU A 57 -3.06 -4.52 -18.35
C LEU A 57 -3.73 -3.16 -18.15
N SER A 58 -5.05 -3.14 -17.93
CA SER A 58 -5.78 -1.89 -17.66
C SER A 58 -5.29 -1.18 -16.41
N ARG A 59 -4.96 -1.92 -15.34
CA ARG A 59 -4.40 -1.34 -14.10
C ARG A 59 -3.09 -0.59 -14.33
N LYS A 60 -2.17 -1.18 -15.09
CA LYS A 60 -0.89 -0.53 -15.41
C LYS A 60 -1.12 0.79 -16.15
N ALA A 61 -2.09 0.83 -17.07
CA ALA A 61 -2.48 2.08 -17.74
C ALA A 61 -3.03 3.12 -16.76
N PHE A 62 -3.93 2.75 -15.84
CA PHE A 62 -4.51 3.70 -14.87
C PHE A 62 -3.48 4.25 -13.86
N ARG A 63 -2.46 3.47 -13.52
CA ARG A 63 -1.36 3.90 -12.65
C ARG A 63 -0.32 4.75 -13.38
N SER A 64 -0.56 5.13 -14.64
CA SER A 64 0.36 5.96 -15.38
C SER A 64 0.61 7.31 -14.69
N GLY A 65 1.88 7.69 -14.57
CA GLY A 65 2.32 8.91 -13.88
C GLY A 65 2.40 8.79 -12.35
N ARG A 66 2.03 7.65 -11.74
CA ARG A 66 2.01 7.51 -10.27
C ARG A 66 3.38 7.59 -9.60
N PHE A 67 4.48 7.38 -10.34
CA PHE A 67 5.84 7.63 -9.83
C PHE A 67 6.04 9.10 -9.40
N LEU A 68 5.24 10.04 -9.92
CA LEU A 68 5.30 11.44 -9.50
C LEU A 68 4.81 11.67 -8.06
N THR A 69 3.99 10.77 -7.52
CA THR A 69 3.53 10.82 -6.12
C THR A 69 4.72 10.68 -5.18
N GLY A 70 5.56 9.65 -5.37
CA GLY A 70 6.78 9.45 -4.58
C GLY A 70 7.77 10.60 -4.75
N LEU A 71 7.93 11.13 -5.98
CA LEU A 71 8.77 12.30 -6.23
C LEU A 71 8.28 13.52 -5.45
N ASN A 72 6.96 13.77 -5.45
CA ASN A 72 6.39 14.91 -4.75
C ASN A 72 6.47 14.74 -3.21
N ALA A 73 6.33 13.52 -2.71
CA ALA A 73 6.51 13.22 -1.28
C ALA A 73 7.93 13.53 -0.82
N LEU A 74 8.95 13.08 -1.56
CA LEU A 74 10.36 13.38 -1.28
C LEU A 74 10.65 14.89 -1.35
N ARG A 75 10.06 15.58 -2.33
CA ARG A 75 10.26 17.02 -2.52
C ARG A 75 9.65 17.84 -1.39
N ARG A 76 8.43 17.50 -0.95
CA ARG A 76 7.70 18.32 0.03
C ARG A 76 8.13 18.09 1.46
N ASN A 77 8.40 16.85 1.85
CA ASN A 77 8.91 16.56 3.18
C ASN A 77 9.37 15.10 3.27
N PRO A 78 10.68 14.82 3.15
CA PRO A 78 11.19 13.44 3.18
C PRO A 78 11.16 12.83 4.60
N GLY A 79 10.47 13.42 5.59
CA GLY A 79 10.33 12.94 6.96
C GLY A 79 10.62 14.05 7.97
N SER A 80 9.57 14.63 8.55
CA SER A 80 9.66 15.82 9.42
C SER A 80 10.44 15.61 10.72
N ALA A 81 10.77 14.36 11.05
CA ALA A 81 11.70 14.02 12.11
C ALA A 81 12.91 13.32 11.49
N GLN A 82 14.10 13.81 11.79
CA GLN A 82 15.40 13.32 11.31
C GLN A 82 15.57 11.78 11.45
N LYS A 83 14.82 11.17 12.37
CA LYS A 83 14.75 9.72 12.62
C LYS A 83 14.07 8.90 11.51
N PHE A 84 13.18 9.48 10.71
CA PHE A 84 12.41 8.77 9.68
C PHE A 84 12.83 9.11 8.26
N TRP A 85 13.79 10.03 8.10
CA TRP A 85 14.17 10.54 6.78
C TRP A 85 14.65 9.42 5.83
N ALA A 86 15.54 8.55 6.31
CA ALA A 86 16.05 7.46 5.48
C ALA A 86 14.96 6.44 5.11
N LEU A 87 14.05 6.14 6.05
CA LEU A 87 12.93 5.22 5.82
C LEU A 87 11.97 5.76 4.77
N ALA A 88 11.59 7.04 4.90
CA ALA A 88 10.74 7.72 3.95
C ALA A 88 11.44 7.92 2.59
N LEU A 89 12.74 8.20 2.58
CA LEU A 89 13.52 8.29 1.34
C LEU A 89 13.48 6.97 0.56
N LEU A 90 13.86 5.88 1.22
CA LEU A 90 13.96 4.56 0.59
C LEU A 90 12.59 3.99 0.24
N GLY A 91 11.57 4.20 1.08
CA GLY A 91 10.18 3.84 0.81
C GLY A 91 9.66 4.50 -0.47
N ASN A 92 9.70 5.83 -0.53
CA ASN A 92 9.20 6.58 -1.69
C ASN A 92 10.07 6.37 -2.94
N ALA A 93 11.39 6.23 -2.80
CA ALA A 93 12.26 5.92 -3.94
C ALA A 93 11.95 4.54 -4.54
N GLY A 94 11.68 3.54 -3.70
CA GLY A 94 11.25 2.21 -4.15
C GLY A 94 9.94 2.28 -4.94
N GLU A 95 8.94 3.00 -4.41
CA GLU A 95 7.66 3.23 -5.09
C GLU A 95 7.84 3.97 -6.44
N MET A 96 8.74 4.96 -6.50
CA MET A 96 9.06 5.65 -7.74
C MET A 96 9.65 4.70 -8.79
N VAL A 97 10.65 3.88 -8.41
CA VAL A 97 11.28 2.89 -9.29
C VAL A 97 10.22 1.92 -9.80
N TYR A 98 9.38 1.40 -8.91
CA TYR A 98 8.29 0.51 -9.27
C TYR A 98 7.42 1.10 -10.36
N PHE A 99 6.78 2.24 -10.08
CA PHE A 99 5.82 2.82 -11.01
C PHE A 99 6.48 3.26 -12.30
N PHE A 100 7.70 3.79 -12.26
CA PHE A 100 8.40 4.22 -13.46
C PHE A 100 8.67 3.05 -14.40
N PHE A 101 9.26 1.95 -13.89
CA PHE A 101 9.55 0.76 -14.71
C PHE A 101 8.31 -0.04 -15.10
N ASP A 102 7.22 0.07 -14.33
CA ASP A 102 5.94 -0.53 -14.67
C ASP A 102 5.36 0.01 -15.99
N HIS A 103 5.67 1.26 -16.36
CA HIS A 103 5.28 1.82 -17.66
C HIS A 103 6.00 1.12 -18.81
N PHE A 104 7.30 0.89 -18.68
CA PHE A 104 8.07 0.20 -19.72
C PHE A 104 7.64 -1.25 -19.86
N LEU A 105 7.34 -1.93 -18.75
CA LEU A 105 6.71 -3.25 -18.77
C LEU A 105 5.37 -3.21 -19.52
N TRP A 106 4.49 -2.27 -19.18
CA TRP A 106 3.19 -2.12 -19.83
C TRP A 106 3.34 -1.86 -21.34
N LEU A 107 4.17 -0.89 -21.73
CA LEU A 107 4.45 -0.56 -23.13
C LEU A 107 5.03 -1.76 -23.91
N SER A 108 5.88 -2.56 -23.28
CA SER A 108 6.41 -3.80 -23.88
C SER A 108 5.33 -4.87 -24.06
N ARG A 109 4.37 -4.97 -23.13
CA ARG A 109 3.28 -5.95 -23.18
C ARG A 109 2.20 -5.60 -24.21
N ILE A 110 1.99 -4.33 -24.50
CA ILE A 110 1.03 -3.88 -25.53
C ILE A 110 1.66 -3.72 -26.92
N GLY A 111 2.97 -4.00 -27.07
CA GLY A 111 3.65 -4.00 -28.36
C GLY A 111 4.20 -2.65 -28.83
N VAL A 112 4.24 -1.63 -27.97
CA VAL A 112 4.88 -0.34 -28.29
C VAL A 112 6.41 -0.42 -28.16
N LEU A 113 6.90 -1.23 -27.22
CA LEU A 113 8.33 -1.51 -27.03
C LEU A 113 8.64 -2.98 -27.31
N ASP A 114 9.93 -3.31 -27.44
CA ASP A 114 10.38 -4.71 -27.61
C ASP A 114 9.92 -5.57 -26.42
N ALA A 115 9.21 -6.66 -26.72
CA ALA A 115 8.73 -7.64 -25.75
C ALA A 115 9.83 -8.22 -24.87
N LYS A 116 11.09 -8.26 -25.33
CA LYS A 116 12.24 -8.72 -24.55
C LYS A 116 12.53 -7.85 -23.33
N LEU A 117 12.13 -6.58 -23.36
CA LEU A 117 12.29 -5.67 -22.22
C LEU A 117 11.33 -6.01 -21.08
N ALA A 118 10.18 -6.61 -21.37
CA ALA A 118 9.13 -6.88 -20.37
C ALA A 118 9.69 -7.60 -19.13
N LYS A 119 10.45 -8.68 -19.31
CA LYS A 119 11.00 -9.45 -18.17
C LYS A 119 11.96 -8.62 -17.31
N LYS A 120 12.85 -7.85 -17.95
CA LYS A 120 13.82 -6.99 -17.23
C LYS A 120 13.12 -5.85 -16.48
N MET A 121 12.18 -5.17 -17.15
CA MET A 121 11.43 -4.08 -16.56
C MET A 121 10.54 -4.57 -15.40
N SER A 122 9.94 -5.76 -15.55
CA SER A 122 9.15 -6.41 -14.49
C SER A 122 9.99 -6.68 -13.25
N PHE A 123 11.17 -7.27 -13.41
CA PHE A 123 12.09 -7.53 -12.30
C PHE A 123 12.52 -6.24 -11.59
N ILE A 124 12.97 -5.23 -12.33
CA ILE A 124 13.42 -3.94 -11.75
C ILE A 124 12.27 -3.26 -11.00
N SER A 125 11.08 -3.26 -11.61
CA SER A 125 9.87 -2.70 -11.02
C SER A 125 9.53 -3.41 -9.70
N ALA A 126 9.43 -4.74 -9.72
CA ALA A 126 9.11 -5.55 -8.55
C ALA A 126 10.17 -5.42 -7.45
N PHE A 127 11.47 -5.40 -7.82
CA PHE A 127 12.56 -5.21 -6.87
C PHE A 127 12.46 -3.85 -6.17
N GLY A 128 12.27 -2.76 -6.93
CA GLY A 128 12.07 -1.43 -6.36
C GLY A 128 10.87 -1.37 -5.40
N GLU A 129 9.75 -1.98 -5.79
CA GLU A 129 8.53 -2.07 -4.97
C GLU A 129 8.79 -2.83 -3.67
N SER A 130 9.49 -3.97 -3.75
CA SER A 130 9.81 -4.81 -2.58
C SER A 130 10.64 -4.06 -1.54
N VAL A 131 11.63 -3.28 -1.99
CA VAL A 131 12.42 -2.40 -1.12
C VAL A 131 11.50 -1.37 -0.47
N GLY A 132 10.64 -0.73 -1.26
CA GLY A 132 9.65 0.23 -0.75
C GLY A 132 8.78 -0.34 0.36
N TYR A 133 8.21 -1.53 0.16
CA TYR A 133 7.37 -2.21 1.14
C TYR A 133 8.08 -2.50 2.46
N VAL A 134 9.31 -3.00 2.42
CA VAL A 134 10.09 -3.27 3.64
C VAL A 134 10.22 -2.00 4.48
N PHE A 135 10.53 -0.86 3.84
CA PHE A 135 10.68 0.40 4.55
C PHE A 135 9.35 0.98 5.05
N PHE A 136 8.26 0.84 4.31
CA PHE A 136 6.94 1.24 4.79
C PHE A 136 6.46 0.39 5.97
N ILE A 137 6.64 -0.94 5.91
CA ILE A 137 6.31 -1.84 7.01
C ILE A 137 7.07 -1.47 8.28
N ILE A 138 8.39 -1.25 8.18
CA ILE A 138 9.21 -0.81 9.33
C ILE A 138 8.71 0.52 9.87
N SER A 139 8.40 1.48 8.99
CA SER A 139 7.89 2.80 9.38
C SER A 139 6.56 2.70 10.15
N ASP A 140 5.61 1.92 9.64
CA ASP A 140 4.31 1.72 10.29
C ASP A 140 4.45 1.03 11.65
N PHE A 141 5.33 0.03 11.79
CA PHE A 141 5.60 -0.59 13.08
C PHE A 141 6.19 0.39 14.11
N ILE A 142 7.10 1.27 13.69
CA ILE A 142 7.66 2.28 14.60
C ILE A 142 6.56 3.24 15.05
N VAL A 143 5.73 3.76 14.12
CA VAL A 143 4.62 4.67 14.43
C VAL A 143 3.61 4.01 15.37
N MET A 144 3.23 2.75 15.12
CA MET A 144 2.34 1.99 16.00
C MET A 144 2.91 1.84 17.42
N HIS A 145 4.20 1.51 17.53
CA HIS A 145 4.85 1.35 18.82
C HIS A 145 4.95 2.68 19.59
N GLU A 146 5.23 3.80 18.91
CA GLU A 146 5.15 5.13 19.51
C GLU A 146 3.73 5.48 19.96
N GLY A 147 2.72 5.16 19.15
CA GLY A 147 1.30 5.33 19.49
C GLY A 147 0.92 4.56 20.75
N LEU A 148 1.34 3.30 20.87
CA LEU A 148 1.11 2.47 22.07
C LEU A 148 1.77 3.06 23.32
N ARG A 149 2.99 3.61 23.20
CA ARG A 149 3.65 4.29 24.32
C ARG A 149 2.88 5.54 24.74
N ARG A 150 2.42 6.34 23.78
CA ARG A 150 1.60 7.54 24.04
C ARG A 150 0.27 7.20 24.71
N GLU A 151 -0.42 6.15 24.24
CA GLU A 151 -1.67 5.67 24.87
C GLU A 151 -1.42 5.30 26.34
N LYS A 152 -0.37 4.52 26.64
CA LYS A 152 -0.02 4.15 28.02
C LYS A 152 0.29 5.36 28.90
N THR A 153 1.02 6.34 28.39
CA THR A 153 1.35 7.56 29.16
C THR A 153 0.10 8.41 29.43
N LEU A 154 -0.81 8.53 28.46
CA LEU A 154 -2.06 9.29 28.64
C LEU A 154 -2.97 8.65 29.68
N LEU A 155 -3.10 7.31 29.67
CA LEU A 155 -3.90 6.60 30.66
C LEU A 155 -3.32 6.73 32.07
N LYS A 156 -2.00 6.56 32.24
CA LYS A 156 -1.34 6.76 33.54
C LYS A 156 -1.46 8.20 34.05
N ALA A 157 -1.36 9.18 33.17
CA ALA A 157 -1.52 10.59 33.53
C ALA A 157 -2.98 10.94 33.90
N ALA A 158 -3.96 10.25 33.30
CA ALA A 158 -5.36 10.40 33.65
C ALA A 158 -5.66 9.80 35.03
N GLU A 159 -5.13 8.60 35.33
CA GLU A 159 -5.24 7.94 36.63
C GLU A 159 -4.60 8.78 37.74
N ALA A 160 -3.34 9.20 37.57
CA ALA A 160 -2.64 10.03 38.55
C ALA A 160 -3.24 11.44 38.72
N GLY A 161 -4.01 11.90 37.73
CA GLY A 161 -4.64 13.21 37.73
C GLY A 161 -6.04 13.24 38.33
N SER A 162 -6.66 12.09 38.61
CA SER A 162 -7.97 11.96 39.26
C SER A 162 -7.86 12.08 40.79
N ASP A 163 -6.75 11.62 41.37
CA ASP A 163 -6.50 11.72 42.82
C ASP A 163 -6.30 13.17 43.34
N ASN A 164 -6.09 14.15 42.46
CA ASN A 164 -5.66 15.52 42.81
C ASN A 164 -6.58 16.66 42.30
N SER A 165 -7.68 16.39 41.60
CA SER A 165 -8.57 17.43 41.03
C SER A 165 -9.92 17.52 41.76
N GLY A 166 -10.25 18.72 42.24
CA GLY A 166 -11.51 19.01 42.93
C GLY A 166 -12.63 19.41 41.96
N GLY A 167 -13.66 18.55 41.84
CA GLY A 167 -14.96 18.86 41.24
C GLY A 167 -15.39 17.91 40.11
N GLU A 168 -16.54 17.25 40.27
CA GLU A 168 -17.08 16.25 39.32
C GLU A 168 -17.11 16.71 37.85
N LYS A 169 -17.41 18.00 37.59
CA LYS A 169 -17.50 18.52 36.22
C LYS A 169 -16.15 18.60 35.50
N GLU A 170 -15.07 18.89 36.21
CA GLU A 170 -13.73 19.06 35.62
C GLU A 170 -13.09 17.70 35.32
N GLU A 171 -13.31 16.71 36.18
CA GLU A 171 -12.93 15.32 35.92
C GLU A 171 -13.65 14.73 34.69
N VAL A 172 -14.95 14.97 34.55
CA VAL A 172 -15.73 14.47 33.40
C VAL A 172 -15.22 15.04 32.07
N VAL A 173 -14.88 16.33 32.02
CA VAL A 173 -14.32 16.97 30.81
C VAL A 173 -12.94 16.39 30.48
N LYS A 174 -12.05 16.27 31.48
CA LYS A 174 -10.70 15.72 31.30
C LYS A 174 -10.72 14.25 30.88
N ALA A 175 -11.61 13.45 31.44
CA ALA A 175 -11.82 12.05 31.04
C ALA A 175 -12.32 11.94 29.59
N ALA A 176 -13.23 12.82 29.17
CA ALA A 176 -13.72 12.87 27.81
C ALA A 176 -12.60 13.21 26.80
N GLU A 177 -11.75 14.20 27.10
CA GLU A 177 -10.60 14.55 26.25
C GLU A 177 -9.57 13.42 26.14
N VAL A 178 -9.27 12.74 27.25
CA VAL A 178 -8.34 11.59 27.25
C VAL A 178 -8.92 10.47 26.38
N ARG A 179 -10.22 10.18 26.52
CA ARG A 179 -10.90 9.17 25.72
C ARG A 179 -10.87 9.51 24.23
N GLU A 180 -11.05 10.78 23.86
CA GLU A 180 -10.94 11.23 22.47
C GLU A 180 -9.51 11.04 21.92
N LYS A 181 -8.49 11.48 22.67
CA LYS A 181 -7.08 11.33 22.29
C LYS A 181 -6.68 9.86 22.13
N VAL A 182 -7.10 9.00 23.06
CA VAL A 182 -6.90 7.54 22.97
C VAL A 182 -7.65 6.96 21.78
N GLY A 183 -8.89 7.41 21.51
CA GLY A 183 -9.66 7.04 20.33
C GLY A 183 -8.89 7.28 19.03
N LYS A 184 -8.33 8.48 18.85
CA LYS A 184 -7.51 8.82 17.67
C LYS A 184 -6.27 7.94 17.52
N ILE A 185 -5.59 7.60 18.63
CA ILE A 185 -4.44 6.69 18.60
C ILE A 185 -4.86 5.28 18.18
N ARG A 186 -6.03 4.80 18.64
CA ARG A 186 -6.56 3.49 18.27
C ARG A 186 -6.96 3.44 16.80
N GLU A 187 -7.58 4.50 16.29
CA GLU A 187 -7.92 4.64 14.87
C GLU A 187 -6.66 4.64 13.99
N ASP A 188 -5.65 5.46 14.31
CA ASP A 188 -4.37 5.47 13.58
C ASP A 188 -3.73 4.07 13.62
N ARG A 189 -3.73 3.39 14.77
CA ARG A 189 -3.20 2.02 14.87
C ARG A 189 -3.93 1.02 13.95
N VAL A 190 -5.25 1.11 13.83
CA VAL A 190 -6.01 0.24 12.88
C VAL A 190 -5.59 0.55 11.45
N MET A 191 -5.47 1.83 11.08
CA MET A 191 -5.02 2.23 9.75
C MET A 191 -3.60 1.72 9.45
N ARG A 192 -2.68 1.78 10.43
CA ARG A 192 -1.31 1.25 10.29
C ARG A 192 -1.28 -0.27 10.14
N LEU A 193 -2.11 -1.00 10.88
CA LEU A 193 -2.22 -2.46 10.74
C LEU A 193 -2.74 -2.85 9.34
N MET A 194 -3.71 -2.10 8.82
CA MET A 194 -4.21 -2.30 7.46
C MET A 194 -3.12 -2.01 6.43
N ALA A 195 -2.36 -0.92 6.58
CA ALA A 195 -1.23 -0.59 5.72
C ALA A 195 -0.13 -1.68 5.74
N VAL A 196 0.22 -2.21 6.92
CA VAL A 196 1.16 -3.34 7.05
C VAL A 196 0.61 -4.58 6.35
N ALA A 197 -0.66 -4.92 6.53
CA ALA A 197 -1.27 -6.06 5.85
C ALA A 197 -1.23 -5.92 4.33
N ALA A 198 -1.52 -4.73 3.80
CA ALA A 198 -1.44 -4.44 2.37
C ALA A 198 0.00 -4.56 1.85
N ASN A 199 0.98 -3.94 2.53
CA ASN A 199 2.38 -3.97 2.15
C ASN A 199 2.98 -5.38 2.21
N VAL A 200 2.61 -6.20 3.21
CA VAL A 200 3.03 -7.61 3.29
C VAL A 200 2.43 -8.42 2.16
N ALA A 201 1.15 -8.20 1.86
CA ALA A 201 0.47 -8.88 0.77
C ALA A 201 1.10 -8.53 -0.59
N ASP A 202 1.39 -7.25 -0.84
CA ASP A 202 2.09 -6.86 -2.06
C ASP A 202 3.54 -7.33 -2.10
N LEU A 203 4.24 -7.39 -0.96
CA LEU A 203 5.59 -7.97 -0.90
C LEU A 203 5.60 -9.43 -1.36
N VAL A 204 4.59 -10.22 -1.01
CA VAL A 204 4.43 -11.60 -1.54
C VAL A 204 4.29 -11.60 -3.06
N ILE A 205 3.56 -10.64 -3.63
CA ILE A 205 3.37 -10.50 -5.09
C ILE A 205 4.67 -10.08 -5.76
N ALA A 206 5.41 -9.14 -5.17
CA ALA A 206 6.71 -8.70 -5.66
C ALA A 206 7.75 -9.83 -5.62
N VAL A 207 7.81 -10.59 -4.52
CA VAL A 207 8.69 -11.76 -4.38
C VAL A 207 8.36 -12.83 -5.42
N ALA A 208 7.07 -13.06 -5.74
CA ALA A 208 6.68 -14.00 -6.79
C ALA A 208 7.25 -13.65 -8.17
N GLU A 209 7.54 -12.36 -8.41
CA GLU A 209 8.14 -11.88 -9.67
C GLU A 209 9.68 -11.88 -9.62
N ILE A 210 10.28 -11.54 -8.46
CA ILE A 210 11.74 -11.49 -8.27
C ILE A 210 12.34 -12.89 -8.16
N GLU A 211 11.75 -13.73 -7.31
CA GLU A 211 12.20 -15.08 -7.00
C GLU A 211 10.99 -16.04 -6.97
N PRO A 212 10.56 -16.51 -8.16
CA PRO A 212 9.40 -17.38 -8.29
C PRO A 212 9.57 -18.65 -7.46
N ASN A 213 8.59 -18.94 -6.59
CA ASN A 213 8.59 -20.11 -5.72
C ASN A 213 7.17 -20.69 -5.56
N PRO A 214 7.04 -21.97 -5.17
CA PRO A 214 5.74 -22.64 -5.13
C PRO A 214 4.70 -21.96 -4.23
N VAL A 215 5.14 -21.28 -3.17
CA VAL A 215 4.24 -20.64 -2.21
C VAL A 215 3.74 -19.30 -2.74
N CYS A 216 4.66 -18.41 -3.12
CA CYS A 216 4.33 -17.07 -3.61
C CYS A 216 3.68 -17.10 -5.00
N CYS A 217 4.00 -18.09 -5.84
CA CYS A 217 3.39 -18.21 -7.17
C CYS A 217 2.06 -18.97 -7.18
N HIS A 218 1.67 -19.61 -6.06
CA HIS A 218 0.40 -20.33 -5.99
C HIS A 218 -0.77 -19.38 -6.24
N ALA A 219 -1.72 -19.80 -7.08
CA ALA A 219 -2.80 -18.94 -7.55
C ALA A 219 -3.67 -18.39 -6.40
N VAL A 220 -3.91 -19.20 -5.36
CA VAL A 220 -4.64 -18.77 -4.17
C VAL A 220 -3.84 -17.76 -3.36
N THR A 221 -2.53 -17.96 -3.18
CA THR A 221 -1.67 -17.01 -2.46
C THR A 221 -1.68 -15.65 -3.14
N LEU A 222 -1.43 -15.62 -4.45
CA LEU A 222 -1.49 -14.39 -5.25
C LEU A 222 -2.87 -13.76 -5.24
N GLY A 223 -3.93 -14.57 -5.37
CA GLY A 223 -5.32 -14.14 -5.31
C GLY A 223 -5.66 -13.43 -4.00
N ILE A 224 -5.40 -14.08 -2.87
CA ILE A 224 -5.66 -13.54 -1.54
C ILE A 224 -4.79 -12.30 -1.29
N SER A 225 -3.49 -12.36 -1.57
CA SER A 225 -2.59 -11.22 -1.41
C SER A 225 -3.07 -10.00 -2.21
N GLY A 226 -3.47 -10.21 -3.46
CA GLY A 226 -3.95 -9.13 -4.31
C GLY A 226 -5.26 -8.51 -3.82
N LEU A 227 -6.15 -9.30 -3.21
CA LEU A 227 -7.38 -8.82 -2.58
C LEU A 227 -7.11 -8.07 -1.28
N ILE A 228 -6.23 -8.59 -0.42
CA ILE A 228 -5.83 -7.90 0.83
C ILE A 228 -5.27 -6.52 0.48
N SER A 229 -4.32 -6.44 -0.45
CA SER A 229 -3.75 -5.15 -0.82
C SER A 229 -4.78 -4.20 -1.46
N ALA A 230 -5.75 -4.71 -2.23
CA ALA A 230 -6.78 -3.85 -2.84
C ALA A 230 -7.65 -3.11 -1.81
N TRP A 231 -7.91 -3.72 -0.65
CA TRP A 231 -8.91 -3.23 0.31
C TRP A 231 -8.34 -2.86 1.68
N ALA A 232 -7.12 -3.29 2.02
CA ALA A 232 -6.42 -2.86 3.22
C ALA A 232 -5.52 -1.62 2.98
N GLY A 233 -5.08 -1.39 1.74
CA GLY A 233 -4.36 -0.17 1.34
C GLY A 233 -5.29 0.95 0.88
#